data_AF-A0A1U8IFZ4-F1
#
_entry.id   AF-A0A1U8IFZ4-F1
#
_cell.length_a   1.000
_cell.length_b   1.000
_cell.length_c   1.000
_cell.angle_alpha   90.00
_cell.angle_beta   90.00
_cell.angle_gamma   90.00
#
_symmetry.space_group_name_H-M   'P 1'
#
loop_
_entity.id
_entity.type
_entity.pdbx_description
1 polymer ?
#
loop_
_entity_poly.entity_id
_entity_poly.type
_entity_poly.pdbx_seq_one_letter_code
_entity_poly.pdbx_strand_id
1 'polypeptide(L)'
;MRKKQQKGCRVLTHNYQLPTYYGAVFDSAKVSRQEVPSDCDLIGTSDKTPTSFTNYPSTNQVESPRLQLEKGQETNLVSIPSGNTENWGESNMADGSPKTDISTDADTDEKSQRFDRGKSSIVAVSDSSDRSKSNLDQKTLRRLAQNREAARKSRLRKKAYVQQLESSRLKLTQLEQELQRARQQGIFISSSGDQSHSMGGNGAMAFDVEYARWLEEQNRQINELRTAVNSHASDAELRIIVDGVMAHYDEIFRLKSNAAKADVFHLLSGMWKTPAERCFLWLGGFRSSELLKLLVNQLEPLTEQQLVGIGNLQQSSQQAEDALSQGMEALQQSLAETLSTGSLGSSGSSGNVANYMGQMAMAMGKLGTLEGFIRQADNLRQQTLQQMHRILTTRQSARALLAIHDYFSRLRALSSLWLARPRE
;
A
#
# COMPACT_ATOMS: atom_id res chain seq x y z
N MET A 1 28.09 60.76 45.67
CA MET A 1 29.22 60.70 44.72
C MET A 1 30.31 59.78 45.25
N ARG A 2 31.18 59.24 44.38
CA ARG A 2 32.32 58.32 44.67
C ARG A 2 31.90 56.90 45.12
N LYS A 3 32.62 55.82 44.76
CA LYS A 3 33.25 55.46 43.46
C LYS A 3 33.41 53.92 43.42
N LYS A 4 33.53 53.34 42.21
CA LYS A 4 33.59 51.89 41.90
C LYS A 4 34.48 51.05 42.85
N GLN A 5 34.02 49.83 43.15
CA GLN A 5 34.75 48.60 42.82
C GLN A 5 33.77 47.48 42.41
N GLN A 6 34.22 46.56 41.58
CA GLN A 6 33.35 45.66 40.78
C GLN A 6 33.91 44.24 40.83
N LYS A 7 33.26 43.34 41.59
CA LYS A 7 33.66 41.93 41.70
C LYS A 7 32.88 41.09 40.66
N GLY A 8 33.52 40.82 39.52
CA GLY A 8 33.03 39.81 38.57
C GLY A 8 33.35 38.41 39.08
N CYS A 9 32.37 37.49 39.05
CA CYS A 9 32.58 36.10 39.43
C CYS A 9 33.30 35.33 38.31
N ARG A 10 34.19 34.38 38.65
CA ARG A 10 34.83 33.51 37.66
C ARG A 10 33.92 32.30 37.38
N VAL A 11 33.69 32.01 36.10
CA VAL A 11 33.08 30.75 35.67
C VAL A 11 34.12 29.63 35.80
N LEU A 12 33.71 28.50 36.36
CA LEU A 12 34.50 27.26 36.36
C LEU A 12 34.00 26.35 35.24
N THR A 13 34.86 26.10 34.24
CA THR A 13 34.60 25.14 33.16
C THR A 13 35.07 23.76 33.55
N HIS A 14 34.15 22.83 33.81
CA HIS A 14 34.47 21.40 33.90
C HIS A 14 34.24 20.74 32.54
N ASN A 15 35.30 20.17 31.96
CA ASN A 15 35.21 19.37 30.76
C ASN A 15 34.62 17.99 31.09
N TYR A 16 33.57 17.59 30.37
CA TYR A 16 33.19 16.19 30.22
C TYR A 16 33.00 15.89 28.74
N GLN A 17 33.91 15.09 28.19
CA GLN A 17 33.90 14.64 26.80
C GLN A 17 32.90 13.47 26.68
N LEU A 18 31.99 13.52 25.69
CA LEU A 18 31.18 12.36 25.29
C LEU A 18 31.58 11.89 23.88
N PRO A 19 31.56 10.57 23.58
CA PRO A 19 32.10 10.06 22.33
C PRO A 19 31.14 10.22 21.15
N THR A 20 31.63 10.76 20.03
CA THR A 20 30.94 10.72 18.74
C THR A 20 31.20 9.37 18.05
N TYR A 21 30.19 8.50 17.99
CA TYR A 21 30.24 7.35 17.09
C TYR A 21 30.04 7.80 15.64
N TYR A 22 31.05 7.58 14.81
CA TYR A 22 30.96 7.75 13.37
C TYR A 22 30.28 6.53 12.74
N GLY A 23 29.31 6.76 11.85
CA GLY A 23 28.70 5.70 11.06
C GLY A 23 29.67 5.17 10.00
N ALA A 24 29.76 3.85 9.86
CA ALA A 24 30.60 3.22 8.84
C ALA A 24 29.96 3.38 7.45
N VAL A 25 30.68 4.04 6.54
CA VAL A 25 30.32 4.10 5.11
C VAL A 25 30.80 2.81 4.43
N PHE A 26 29.91 2.14 3.70
CA PHE A 26 30.30 1.03 2.82
C PHE A 26 31.08 1.58 1.63
N ASP A 27 32.39 1.32 1.60
CA ASP A 27 33.26 1.74 0.50
C ASP A 27 33.24 0.73 -0.66
N SER A 28 33.40 1.22 -1.89
CA SER A 28 33.18 0.43 -3.11
C SER A 28 34.50 -0.06 -3.72
N ALA A 29 34.68 -1.38 -3.74
CA ALA A 29 35.93 -2.00 -4.19
C ALA A 29 36.21 -1.74 -5.68
N LYS A 30 37.18 -0.86 -5.96
CA LYS A 30 37.73 -0.68 -7.32
C LYS A 30 38.47 -1.94 -7.77
N VAL A 31 38.03 -2.53 -8.88
CA VAL A 31 38.83 -3.52 -9.61
C VAL A 31 40.01 -2.80 -10.25
N SER A 32 41.23 -3.10 -9.79
CA SER A 32 42.46 -2.65 -10.44
C SER A 32 42.91 -3.70 -11.46
N ARG A 33 43.09 -3.31 -12.72
CA ARG A 33 43.73 -4.16 -13.73
C ARG A 33 45.24 -4.15 -13.52
N GLN A 34 45.88 -5.31 -13.57
CA GLN A 34 47.29 -5.41 -13.91
C GLN A 34 47.55 -6.70 -14.68
N GLU A 35 48.35 -6.60 -15.73
CA GLU A 35 48.59 -7.66 -16.71
C GLU A 35 49.84 -8.48 -16.34
N VAL A 36 49.81 -9.78 -16.63
CA VAL A 36 51.00 -10.67 -16.61
C VAL A 36 50.87 -11.59 -17.84
N PRO A 37 51.91 -11.74 -18.67
CA PRO A 37 51.84 -12.52 -19.91
C PRO A 37 51.92 -14.04 -19.68
N SER A 38 51.51 -14.79 -20.70
CA SER A 38 51.69 -16.25 -20.80
C SER A 38 53.03 -16.61 -21.45
N ASP A 39 53.59 -17.76 -21.10
CA ASP A 39 54.23 -18.67 -22.05
C ASP A 39 54.35 -20.10 -21.47
N CYS A 40 54.72 -21.08 -22.30
CA CYS A 40 54.39 -22.50 -22.11
C CYS A 40 55.53 -23.45 -21.64
N ASP A 41 55.08 -24.62 -21.15
CA ASP A 41 55.70 -25.96 -21.14
C ASP A 41 57.10 -26.20 -20.54
N LEU A 42 57.19 -27.23 -19.67
CA LEU A 42 57.93 -28.48 -20.00
C LEU A 42 57.68 -29.64 -19.01
N ILE A 43 58.15 -30.84 -19.39
CA ILE A 43 57.86 -32.16 -18.80
C ILE A 43 58.85 -32.54 -17.68
N GLY A 44 58.39 -33.25 -16.63
CA GLY A 44 59.29 -33.86 -15.63
C GLY A 44 58.62 -34.89 -14.69
N THR A 45 58.96 -36.17 -14.84
CA THR A 45 58.53 -37.29 -13.97
C THR A 45 59.56 -37.67 -12.91
N SER A 46 59.15 -38.11 -11.71
CA SER A 46 59.59 -39.38 -11.06
C SER A 46 59.22 -39.48 -9.56
N ASP A 47 59.27 -40.70 -9.04
CA ASP A 47 58.78 -41.12 -7.71
C ASP A 47 59.73 -40.84 -6.53
N LYS A 48 59.16 -40.82 -5.31
CA LYS A 48 59.50 -41.80 -4.23
C LYS A 48 58.69 -41.61 -2.93
N THR A 49 58.14 -42.71 -2.42
CA THR A 49 57.93 -42.95 -0.98
C THR A 49 59.18 -43.68 -0.42
N PRO A 50 59.38 -43.76 0.93
CA PRO A 50 58.78 -44.88 1.69
C PRO A 50 58.49 -44.61 3.19
N THR A 51 57.81 -45.57 3.83
CA THR A 51 57.84 -45.96 5.27
C THR A 51 57.83 -44.86 6.36
N SER A 52 56.77 -44.63 7.17
CA SER A 52 56.06 -45.53 8.12
C SER A 52 56.76 -45.78 9.48
N PHE A 53 56.11 -45.41 10.58
CA PHE A 53 56.25 -46.08 11.90
C PHE A 53 54.95 -45.98 12.72
N THR A 54 54.75 -46.94 13.61
CA THR A 54 53.51 -47.19 14.38
C THR A 54 53.61 -46.68 15.82
N ASN A 55 52.48 -46.36 16.49
CA ASN A 55 52.11 -46.94 17.80
C ASN A 55 50.81 -46.34 18.41
N TYR A 56 50.04 -47.24 19.04
CA TYR A 56 48.98 -47.06 20.05
C TYR A 56 49.39 -47.95 21.27
N PRO A 57 48.79 -47.90 22.49
CA PRO A 57 47.44 -47.46 22.90
C PRO A 57 47.52 -46.34 23.99
N SER A 58 46.61 -46.03 24.93
CA SER A 58 45.47 -46.78 25.52
C SER A 58 44.34 -45.92 26.09
N THR A 59 43.12 -46.41 25.86
CA THR A 59 42.01 -46.64 26.81
C THR A 59 41.92 -45.83 28.13
N ASN A 60 40.78 -45.18 28.33
CA ASN A 60 40.00 -45.33 29.58
C ASN A 60 38.48 -45.29 29.29
N GLN A 61 37.67 -45.87 30.17
CA GLN A 61 36.21 -46.03 30.00
C GLN A 61 35.42 -44.98 30.82
N VAL A 62 34.13 -45.27 31.08
CA VAL A 62 33.13 -44.51 31.87
C VAL A 62 32.43 -43.38 31.09
N GLU A 63 31.09 -43.25 31.07
CA GLU A 63 29.98 -44.19 31.31
C GLU A 63 28.71 -43.57 30.69
N SER A 64 27.71 -44.37 30.31
CA SER A 64 26.41 -43.86 29.81
C SER A 64 25.29 -44.11 30.81
N PRO A 65 24.29 -43.22 30.86
CA PRO A 65 22.93 -43.73 30.80
C PRO A 65 22.01 -42.97 29.82
N ARG A 66 21.19 -43.74 29.09
CA ARG A 66 19.98 -43.25 28.41
C ARG A 66 18.88 -42.96 29.44
N LEU A 67 18.30 -41.76 29.41
CA LEU A 67 16.93 -41.44 29.86
C LEU A 67 16.48 -40.16 29.12
N GLN A 68 15.21 -39.88 28.85
CA GLN A 68 14.06 -40.75 28.53
C GLN A 68 13.07 -39.93 27.68
N LEU A 69 12.07 -40.57 27.06
CA LEU A 69 10.95 -39.86 26.43
C LEU A 69 9.85 -39.62 27.48
N GLU A 70 9.51 -38.37 27.78
CA GLU A 70 8.36 -38.02 28.62
C GLU A 70 7.39 -37.07 27.90
N LYS A 71 6.12 -37.11 28.32
CA LYS A 71 4.98 -36.54 27.61
C LYS A 71 3.89 -36.15 28.61
N GLY A 72 3.65 -34.84 28.79
CA GLY A 72 2.41 -34.37 29.40
C GLY A 72 2.47 -32.99 30.04
N GLN A 73 1.42 -32.21 29.79
CA GLN A 73 0.96 -31.05 30.56
C GLN A 73 1.92 -29.82 30.63
N GLU A 74 1.43 -28.60 30.88
CA GLU A 74 0.07 -28.22 31.28
C GLU A 74 -0.48 -26.98 30.53
N THR A 75 -1.78 -26.96 30.29
CA THR A 75 -2.50 -25.81 29.73
C THR A 75 -2.78 -24.77 30.81
N ASN A 76 -2.36 -23.52 30.61
CA ASN A 76 -2.85 -22.40 31.43
C ASN A 76 -3.58 -21.36 30.56
N LEU A 77 -4.88 -21.19 30.85
CA LEU A 77 -5.72 -20.13 30.32
C LEU A 77 -5.41 -18.83 31.04
N VAL A 78 -5.11 -17.76 30.31
CA VAL A 78 -5.14 -16.39 30.83
C VAL A 78 -6.10 -15.57 29.97
N SER A 79 -7.24 -15.22 30.56
CA SER A 79 -8.27 -14.40 29.92
C SER A 79 -7.79 -12.96 29.77
N ILE A 80 -7.73 -12.45 28.54
CA ILE A 80 -7.58 -11.01 28.28
C ILE A 80 -8.98 -10.37 28.38
N PRO A 81 -9.16 -9.28 29.15
CA PRO A 81 -10.46 -8.64 29.30
C PRO A 81 -10.91 -7.94 28.02
N SER A 82 -12.19 -8.04 27.70
CA SER A 82 -12.81 -7.31 26.59
C SER A 82 -12.88 -5.81 26.90
N GLY A 83 -12.46 -4.96 25.96
CA GLY A 83 -12.45 -3.51 26.13
C GLY A 83 -12.21 -2.76 24.81
N ASN A 84 -13.28 -2.17 24.28
CA ASN A 84 -13.33 -1.14 23.23
C ASN A 84 -12.54 -1.40 21.93
N THR A 85 -13.17 -2.11 21.01
CA THR A 85 -12.96 -1.89 19.57
C THR A 85 -13.51 -0.51 19.15
N GLU A 86 -12.65 0.39 18.67
CA GLU A 86 -13.10 1.49 17.81
C GLU A 86 -12.91 1.06 16.34
N ASN A 87 -14.03 0.80 15.68
CA ASN A 87 -14.07 0.21 14.33
C ASN A 87 -13.96 1.28 13.24
N TRP A 88 -13.26 0.97 12.15
CA TRP A 88 -13.33 1.74 10.91
C TRP A 88 -14.69 1.51 10.23
N GLY A 89 -15.68 2.31 10.62
CA GLY A 89 -17.01 2.30 10.03
C GLY A 89 -17.03 2.99 8.67
N GLU A 90 -17.06 2.20 7.58
CA GLU A 90 -17.63 2.67 6.32
C GLU A 90 -19.11 3.04 6.54
N SER A 91 -19.44 4.34 6.52
CA SER A 91 -20.81 4.81 6.65
C SER A 91 -21.26 5.56 5.39
N ASN A 92 -21.76 4.79 4.42
CA ASN A 92 -22.75 5.32 3.48
C ASN A 92 -24.06 5.66 4.22
N MET A 93 -24.96 6.37 3.54
CA MET A 93 -26.28 6.83 4.03
C MET A 93 -26.21 8.04 5.00
N ALA A 94 -27.15 8.99 5.00
CA ALA A 94 -28.31 9.18 4.12
C ALA A 94 -28.64 10.68 3.94
N ASP A 95 -29.39 11.00 2.87
CA ASP A 95 -30.00 12.31 2.64
C ASP A 95 -31.10 12.60 3.68
N GLY A 96 -31.00 13.75 4.35
CA GLY A 96 -31.87 14.15 5.45
C GLY A 96 -33.08 14.96 4.97
N SER A 97 -34.10 14.29 4.42
CA SER A 97 -35.41 14.91 4.14
C SER A 97 -36.58 14.02 4.57
N PRO A 98 -37.46 14.47 5.47
CA PRO A 98 -38.59 13.66 5.93
C PRO A 98 -39.66 13.55 4.83
N LYS A 99 -40.02 12.31 4.48
CA LYS A 99 -41.28 12.05 3.78
C LYS A 99 -42.44 12.30 4.73
N THR A 100 -43.46 13.01 4.28
CA THR A 100 -44.83 12.75 4.72
C THR A 100 -45.44 11.71 3.78
N ASP A 101 -46.14 10.74 4.35
CA ASP A 101 -46.62 9.58 3.61
C ASP A 101 -47.70 9.90 2.57
N ILE A 102 -47.79 8.99 1.59
CA ILE A 102 -48.82 8.97 0.56
C ILE A 102 -49.77 7.83 0.92
N SER A 103 -51.06 8.12 1.07
CA SER A 103 -52.11 7.11 0.94
C SER A 103 -53.15 7.56 -0.07
N THR A 104 -53.53 6.63 -0.94
CA THR A 104 -54.55 6.80 -1.98
C THR A 104 -55.50 5.63 -1.84
N ASP A 105 -56.74 5.92 -1.45
CA ASP A 105 -57.94 5.08 -1.61
C ASP A 105 -59.14 5.84 -1.00
N ALA A 106 -60.38 5.69 -1.46
CA ALA A 106 -60.89 5.06 -2.67
C ALA A 106 -62.21 5.75 -3.08
N ASP A 107 -62.67 5.58 -4.32
CA ASP A 107 -64.04 5.97 -4.71
C ASP A 107 -65.08 5.02 -4.10
N THR A 108 -66.10 5.58 -3.44
CA THR A 108 -67.37 4.87 -3.14
C THR A 108 -68.54 5.87 -3.18
N ASP A 109 -69.62 5.51 -3.87
CA ASP A 109 -70.83 6.32 -4.08
C ASP A 109 -71.98 5.93 -3.11
N GLU A 110 -73.15 6.54 -3.28
CA GLU A 110 -74.46 6.36 -2.60
C GLU A 110 -74.72 7.13 -1.27
N LYS A 111 -75.29 8.34 -1.42
CA LYS A 111 -76.74 8.62 -1.15
C LYS A 111 -77.33 8.25 0.22
N SER A 112 -77.68 9.28 1.04
CA SER A 112 -79.05 9.46 1.60
C SER A 112 -79.26 10.72 2.49
N GLN A 113 -80.47 11.32 2.38
CA GLN A 113 -81.31 11.98 3.40
C GLN A 113 -80.67 13.03 4.36
N ARG A 114 -81.03 14.34 4.33
CA ARG A 114 -82.30 15.04 4.71
C ARG A 114 -82.74 14.91 6.19
N PHE A 115 -82.55 15.99 6.97
CA PHE A 115 -83.46 16.64 7.96
C PHE A 115 -82.72 17.93 8.39
N ASP A 116 -83.12 19.17 8.08
CA ASP A 116 -84.33 19.98 8.38
C ASP A 116 -84.47 20.47 9.84
N ARG A 117 -84.96 21.73 9.95
CA ARG A 117 -85.60 22.42 11.09
C ARG A 117 -84.73 23.36 11.96
N GLY A 118 -85.08 24.65 11.94
CA GLY A 118 -84.45 25.68 12.80
C GLY A 118 -84.79 27.14 12.45
N LYS A 119 -86.05 27.49 12.14
CA LYS A 119 -86.46 28.88 11.86
C LYS A 119 -86.99 29.59 13.12
N SER A 120 -86.44 30.77 13.45
CA SER A 120 -87.20 32.01 13.76
C SER A 120 -86.26 33.18 14.14
N SER A 121 -86.64 34.46 14.10
CA SER A 121 -87.36 35.27 13.09
C SER A 121 -87.82 36.62 13.71
N ILE A 122 -87.23 37.75 13.28
CA ILE A 122 -87.70 39.15 13.54
C ILE A 122 -87.53 39.55 15.03
N VAL A 123 -87.19 40.78 15.46
CA VAL A 123 -87.00 42.13 14.85
C VAL A 123 -85.48 42.54 14.97
N ALA A 124 -84.94 43.76 14.79
CA ALA A 124 -85.41 45.12 14.40
C ALA A 124 -84.24 46.02 13.90
N VAL A 125 -84.62 47.10 13.18
CA VAL A 125 -84.00 48.45 13.15
C VAL A 125 -82.55 48.68 12.61
N SER A 126 -82.46 49.67 11.70
CA SER A 126 -81.30 50.50 11.27
C SER A 126 -80.13 49.88 10.49
N ASP A 127 -80.26 49.97 9.16
CA ASP A 127 -79.39 50.74 8.25
C ASP A 127 -77.84 50.76 8.47
N SER A 128 -77.12 50.12 7.54
CA SER A 128 -75.82 50.58 7.00
C SER A 128 -75.33 49.70 5.83
N SER A 129 -76.21 49.44 4.85
CA SER A 129 -75.86 48.58 3.70
C SER A 129 -74.90 49.29 2.73
N ASP A 130 -73.65 48.83 2.69
CA ASP A 130 -72.86 48.52 1.46
C ASP A 130 -71.34 48.55 1.72
N ARG A 131 -70.89 49.39 2.65
CA ARG A 131 -69.44 49.65 2.85
C ARG A 131 -68.66 48.48 3.49
N SER A 132 -69.35 47.49 4.06
CA SER A 132 -68.74 46.31 4.71
C SER A 132 -68.50 45.15 3.72
N LYS A 133 -69.51 44.74 2.94
CA LYS A 133 -69.38 43.70 1.90
C LYS A 133 -68.31 44.08 0.87
N SER A 134 -68.40 45.29 0.31
CA SER A 134 -67.46 45.81 -0.69
C SER A 134 -65.99 45.76 -0.24
N ASN A 135 -65.70 45.99 1.05
CA ASN A 135 -64.35 45.83 1.61
C ASN A 135 -63.91 44.36 1.72
N LEU A 136 -64.82 43.45 2.09
CA LEU A 136 -64.54 42.01 2.18
C LEU A 136 -64.30 41.40 0.79
N ASP A 137 -65.08 41.81 -0.21
CA ASP A 137 -64.93 41.43 -1.61
C ASP A 137 -63.63 42.00 -2.18
N GLN A 138 -63.31 43.27 -1.93
CA GLN A 138 -62.03 43.87 -2.36
C GLN A 138 -60.82 43.17 -1.73
N LYS A 139 -60.89 42.77 -0.44
CA LYS A 139 -59.85 41.97 0.23
C LYS A 139 -59.70 40.59 -0.41
N THR A 140 -60.82 39.96 -0.79
CA THR A 140 -60.86 38.64 -1.44
C THR A 140 -60.28 38.71 -2.86
N LEU A 141 -60.64 39.74 -3.64
CA LEU A 141 -60.07 40.02 -4.97
C LEU A 141 -58.56 40.24 -4.92
N ARG A 142 -58.05 41.01 -3.93
CA ARG A 142 -56.60 41.17 -3.71
C ARG A 142 -55.91 39.84 -3.40
N ARG A 143 -56.49 38.99 -2.55
CA ARG A 143 -55.94 37.65 -2.24
C ARG A 143 -55.93 36.72 -3.47
N LEU A 144 -56.96 36.78 -4.30
CA LEU A 144 -57.03 36.04 -5.57
C LEU A 144 -55.99 36.53 -6.59
N ALA A 145 -55.76 37.83 -6.69
CA ALA A 145 -54.69 38.39 -7.54
C ALA A 145 -53.31 37.92 -7.09
N GLN A 146 -52.99 38.04 -5.80
CA GLN A 146 -51.73 37.55 -5.21
C GLN A 146 -51.55 36.04 -5.38
N ASN A 147 -52.61 35.24 -5.24
CA ASN A 147 -52.55 33.79 -5.47
C ASN A 147 -52.26 33.45 -6.94
N ARG A 148 -52.91 34.14 -7.89
CA ARG A 148 -52.63 34.00 -9.34
C ARG A 148 -51.18 34.36 -9.68
N GLU A 149 -50.64 35.40 -9.06
CA GLU A 149 -49.24 35.80 -9.25
C GLU A 149 -48.25 34.81 -8.61
N ALA A 150 -48.51 34.37 -7.38
CA ALA A 150 -47.73 33.34 -6.69
C ALA A 150 -47.72 32.02 -7.47
N ALA A 151 -48.86 31.63 -8.06
CA ALA A 151 -48.98 30.47 -8.94
C ALA A 151 -48.14 30.63 -10.23
N ARG A 152 -48.16 31.80 -10.87
CA ARG A 152 -47.27 32.12 -12.01
C ARG A 152 -45.79 32.03 -11.62
N LYS A 153 -45.38 32.65 -10.51
CA LYS A 153 -44.00 32.63 -10.00
C LYS A 153 -43.56 31.22 -9.53
N SER A 154 -44.49 30.39 -9.07
CA SER A 154 -44.26 28.98 -8.76
C SER A 154 -44.04 28.15 -10.04
N ARG A 155 -44.94 28.28 -11.04
CA ARG A 155 -44.79 27.62 -12.35
C ARG A 155 -43.48 28.00 -13.06
N LEU A 156 -43.10 29.27 -13.03
CA LEU A 156 -41.85 29.74 -13.64
C LEU A 156 -40.61 29.13 -12.99
N ARG A 157 -40.56 29.08 -11.65
CA ARG A 157 -39.46 28.43 -10.90
C ARG A 157 -39.41 26.92 -11.15
N LYS A 158 -40.56 26.24 -11.18
CA LYS A 158 -40.61 24.81 -11.54
C LYS A 158 -40.11 24.58 -12.98
N LYS A 159 -40.49 25.42 -13.95
CA LYS A 159 -39.98 25.33 -15.33
C LYS A 159 -38.47 25.52 -15.40
N ALA A 160 -37.92 26.53 -14.72
CA ALA A 160 -36.47 26.77 -14.68
C ALA A 160 -35.70 25.59 -14.04
N TYR A 161 -36.24 25.00 -12.97
CA TYR A 161 -35.64 23.83 -12.33
C TYR A 161 -35.69 22.58 -13.21
N VAL A 162 -36.80 22.32 -13.91
CA VAL A 162 -36.89 21.21 -14.89
C VAL A 162 -35.88 21.42 -16.03
N GLN A 163 -35.77 22.63 -16.58
CA GLN A 163 -34.78 22.96 -17.61
C GLN A 163 -33.33 22.78 -17.11
N GLN A 164 -33.06 23.08 -15.84
CA GLN A 164 -31.76 22.82 -15.21
C GLN A 164 -31.49 21.31 -15.10
N LEU A 165 -32.48 20.51 -14.68
CA LEU A 165 -32.37 19.04 -14.64
C LEU A 165 -32.14 18.44 -16.04
N GLU A 166 -32.83 18.93 -17.06
CA GLU A 166 -32.62 18.53 -18.46
C GLU A 166 -31.18 18.84 -18.93
N SER A 167 -30.66 20.05 -18.64
CA SER A 167 -29.26 20.38 -18.96
C SER A 167 -28.24 19.53 -18.18
N SER A 168 -28.57 19.17 -16.93
CA SER A 168 -27.70 18.34 -16.10
C SER A 168 -27.69 16.89 -16.61
N ARG A 169 -28.84 16.37 -17.06
CA ARG A 169 -28.96 15.04 -17.66
C ARG A 169 -28.17 14.95 -18.97
N LEU A 170 -28.26 15.94 -19.84
CA LEU A 170 -27.48 16.01 -21.08
C LEU A 170 -25.98 16.04 -20.79
N LYS A 171 -25.54 16.85 -19.81
CA LYS A 171 -24.13 16.90 -19.38
C LYS A 171 -23.66 15.58 -18.77
N LEU A 172 -24.50 14.89 -18.01
CA LEU A 172 -24.19 13.55 -17.47
C LEU A 172 -23.95 12.55 -18.62
N THR A 173 -24.86 12.48 -19.59
CA THR A 173 -24.73 11.58 -20.75
C THR A 173 -23.51 11.91 -21.62
N GLN A 174 -23.13 13.19 -21.75
CA GLN A 174 -21.88 13.56 -22.42
C GLN A 174 -20.65 13.05 -21.65
N LEU A 175 -20.61 13.24 -20.32
CA LEU A 175 -19.51 12.76 -19.48
C LEU A 175 -19.43 11.21 -19.47
N GLU A 176 -20.56 10.52 -19.51
CA GLU A 176 -20.61 9.06 -19.67
C GLU A 176 -20.01 8.61 -21.01
N GLN A 177 -20.34 9.29 -22.11
CA GLN A 177 -19.75 9.02 -23.43
C GLN A 177 -18.25 9.35 -23.50
N GLU A 178 -17.82 10.44 -22.87
CA GLU A 178 -16.40 10.80 -22.78
C GLU A 178 -15.61 9.80 -21.93
N LEU A 179 -16.18 9.31 -20.82
CA LEU A 179 -15.59 8.28 -19.97
C LEU A 179 -15.54 6.91 -20.66
N GLN A 180 -16.58 6.54 -21.43
CA GLN A 180 -16.54 5.36 -22.30
C GLN A 180 -15.49 5.48 -23.41
N ARG A 181 -15.36 6.65 -24.04
CA ARG A 181 -14.34 6.93 -25.06
C ARG A 181 -12.93 6.88 -24.47
N ALA A 182 -12.71 7.44 -23.28
CA ALA A 182 -11.42 7.38 -22.58
C ALA A 182 -11.05 5.93 -22.21
N ARG A 183 -12.01 5.11 -21.77
CA ARG A 183 -11.78 3.66 -21.56
C ARG A 183 -11.41 2.94 -22.86
N GLN A 184 -12.06 3.25 -23.98
CA GLN A 184 -11.72 2.68 -25.28
C GLN A 184 -10.34 3.14 -25.79
N GLN A 185 -9.99 4.41 -25.61
CA GLN A 185 -8.66 4.92 -25.93
C GLN A 185 -7.57 4.26 -25.06
N GLY A 186 -7.84 4.04 -23.77
CA GLY A 186 -6.97 3.26 -22.88
C GLY A 186 -6.75 1.80 -23.29
N ILE A 187 -7.64 1.22 -24.11
CA ILE A 187 -7.47 -0.12 -24.72
C ILE A 187 -6.60 -0.05 -26.00
N PHE A 188 -6.63 1.07 -26.74
CA PHE A 188 -5.88 1.23 -27.99
C PHE A 188 -4.47 1.81 -27.85
N ILE A 189 -4.11 2.44 -26.72
CA ILE A 189 -2.73 2.93 -26.44
C ILE A 189 -1.75 1.78 -26.09
N SER A 190 -2.07 0.54 -26.49
CA SER A 190 -1.13 -0.58 -26.57
C SER A 190 -0.53 -0.76 -27.98
N SER A 191 -0.98 0.03 -28.98
CA SER A 191 -0.57 -0.12 -30.38
C SER A 191 -0.46 1.22 -31.13
N SER A 192 0.41 2.12 -30.66
CA SER A 192 0.99 3.21 -31.45
C SER A 192 2.25 3.73 -30.75
N GLY A 193 3.38 3.74 -31.44
CA GLY A 193 4.62 4.32 -30.94
C GLY A 193 4.66 5.84 -31.08
N ASP A 194 5.63 6.43 -30.39
CA ASP A 194 6.07 7.83 -30.46
C ASP A 194 5.08 8.92 -30.01
N GLN A 195 5.21 9.31 -28.74
CA GLN A 195 4.96 10.70 -28.34
C GLN A 195 5.78 11.07 -27.11
N SER A 196 6.80 11.90 -27.31
CA SER A 196 7.60 12.49 -26.24
C SER A 196 6.85 13.63 -25.51
N HIS A 197 7.36 14.03 -24.34
CA HIS A 197 6.99 15.26 -23.61
C HIS A 197 5.67 15.28 -22.79
N SER A 198 5.41 14.26 -21.96
CA SER A 198 4.73 14.49 -20.65
C SER A 198 5.08 13.43 -19.60
N MET A 199 6.30 13.48 -19.06
CA MET A 199 6.84 12.42 -18.19
C MET A 199 6.38 12.51 -16.71
N GLY A 200 5.65 13.56 -16.31
CA GLY A 200 5.35 13.83 -14.90
C GLY A 200 4.16 13.08 -14.30
N GLY A 201 3.26 12.51 -15.11
CA GLY A 201 1.99 11.93 -14.64
C GLY A 201 1.72 10.48 -15.02
N ASN A 202 2.54 9.87 -15.90
CA ASN A 202 2.26 8.55 -16.47
C ASN A 202 3.14 7.41 -15.90
N GLY A 203 4.05 7.72 -14.96
CA GLY A 203 5.03 6.75 -14.44
C GLY A 203 4.42 5.53 -13.76
N ALA A 204 3.39 5.74 -12.93
CA ALA A 204 2.66 4.67 -12.25
C ALA A 204 1.94 3.73 -13.25
N MET A 205 1.19 4.30 -14.20
CA MET A 205 0.50 3.54 -15.25
C MET A 205 1.47 2.78 -16.17
N ALA A 206 2.59 3.40 -16.54
CA ALA A 206 3.63 2.72 -17.31
C ALA A 206 4.21 1.53 -16.54
N PHE A 207 4.54 1.72 -15.26
CA PHE A 207 5.02 0.64 -14.41
C PHE A 207 4.01 -0.51 -14.26
N ASP A 208 2.72 -0.21 -14.11
CA ASP A 208 1.68 -1.26 -13.99
C ASP A 208 1.58 -2.12 -15.27
N VAL A 209 1.74 -1.52 -16.45
CA VAL A 209 1.75 -2.24 -17.73
C VAL A 209 3.04 -3.05 -17.92
N GLU A 210 4.21 -2.50 -17.56
CA GLU A 210 5.47 -3.26 -17.57
C GLU A 210 5.44 -4.42 -16.55
N TYR A 211 4.86 -4.21 -15.36
CA TYR A 211 4.70 -5.24 -14.34
C TYR A 211 3.75 -6.36 -14.78
N ALA A 212 2.66 -6.03 -15.47
CA ALA A 212 1.76 -7.03 -16.05
C ALA A 212 2.50 -7.93 -17.06
N ARG A 213 3.24 -7.34 -18.01
CA ARG A 213 4.03 -8.10 -18.99
C ARG A 213 5.17 -8.90 -18.33
N TRP A 214 5.83 -8.35 -17.31
CA TRP A 214 6.80 -9.08 -16.50
C TRP A 214 6.19 -10.32 -15.83
N LEU A 215 4.99 -10.18 -15.26
CA LEU A 215 4.28 -11.26 -14.58
C LEU A 215 3.80 -12.34 -15.56
N GLU A 216 3.39 -11.97 -16.77
CA GLU A 216 3.06 -12.91 -17.86
C GLU A 216 4.29 -13.76 -18.24
N GLU A 217 5.45 -13.13 -18.44
CA GLU A 217 6.70 -13.85 -18.75
C GLU A 217 7.20 -14.70 -17.56
N GLN A 218 7.01 -14.24 -16.31
CA GLN A 218 7.26 -15.07 -15.13
C GLN A 218 6.36 -16.32 -15.11
N ASN A 219 5.07 -16.18 -15.42
CA ASN A 219 4.16 -17.34 -15.54
C ASN A 219 4.65 -18.30 -16.64
N ARG A 220 5.17 -17.78 -17.77
CA ARG A 220 5.73 -18.59 -18.86
C ARG A 220 6.96 -19.38 -18.41
N GLN A 221 7.98 -18.71 -17.88
CA GLN A 221 9.24 -19.33 -17.44
C GLN A 221 9.04 -20.31 -16.28
N ILE A 222 8.11 -20.03 -15.35
CA ILE A 222 7.77 -20.95 -14.26
C ILE A 222 7.07 -22.21 -14.77
N ASN A 223 6.23 -22.11 -15.80
CA ASN A 223 5.62 -23.30 -16.42
C ASN A 223 6.62 -24.12 -17.23
N GLU A 224 7.60 -23.48 -17.87
CA GLU A 224 8.76 -24.13 -18.49
C GLU A 224 9.60 -24.89 -17.44
N LEU A 225 9.98 -24.22 -16.34
CA LEU A 225 10.71 -24.81 -15.21
C LEU A 225 9.94 -25.98 -14.58
N ARG A 226 8.64 -25.83 -14.34
CA ARG A 226 7.75 -26.89 -13.83
C ARG A 226 7.71 -28.09 -14.77
N THR A 227 7.68 -27.85 -16.07
CA THR A 227 7.69 -28.91 -17.09
C THR A 227 9.02 -29.67 -17.06
N ALA A 228 10.16 -28.95 -17.05
CA ALA A 228 11.50 -29.54 -16.99
C ALA A 228 11.75 -30.33 -15.70
N VAL A 229 11.26 -29.84 -14.54
CA VAL A 229 11.33 -30.57 -13.27
C VAL A 229 10.49 -31.86 -13.33
N ASN A 230 9.28 -31.80 -13.88
CA ASN A 230 8.39 -32.96 -14.01
C ASN A 230 8.89 -34.00 -15.03
N SER A 231 9.47 -33.55 -16.15
CA SER A 231 10.09 -34.42 -17.15
C SER A 231 11.45 -34.99 -16.73
N HIS A 232 11.90 -34.70 -15.49
CA HIS A 232 13.18 -35.13 -14.96
C HIS A 232 14.39 -34.68 -15.81
N ALA A 233 14.32 -33.47 -16.38
CA ALA A 233 15.38 -32.87 -17.18
C ALA A 233 16.73 -32.84 -16.42
N SER A 234 17.83 -32.81 -17.15
CA SER A 234 19.18 -32.83 -16.60
C SER A 234 19.49 -31.58 -15.76
N ASP A 235 20.46 -31.69 -14.85
CA ASP A 235 20.94 -30.56 -14.06
C ASP A 235 21.63 -29.46 -14.92
N ALA A 236 21.94 -29.73 -16.19
CA ALA A 236 22.40 -28.73 -17.15
C ALA A 236 21.23 -27.93 -17.77
N GLU A 237 20.19 -28.61 -18.24
CA GLU A 237 18.98 -27.98 -18.77
C GLU A 237 18.25 -27.17 -17.68
N LEU A 238 18.10 -27.76 -16.48
CA LEU A 238 17.53 -27.05 -15.34
C LEU A 238 18.34 -25.81 -14.95
N ARG A 239 19.67 -25.81 -15.12
CA ARG A 239 20.51 -24.64 -14.82
C ARG A 239 20.20 -23.47 -15.75
N ILE A 240 20.08 -23.73 -17.05
CA ILE A 240 19.73 -22.71 -18.05
C ILE A 240 18.38 -22.05 -17.72
N ILE A 241 17.37 -22.84 -17.34
CA ILE A 241 16.04 -22.31 -17.01
C ILE A 241 16.06 -21.58 -15.65
N VAL A 242 16.76 -22.10 -14.64
CA VAL A 242 16.90 -21.46 -13.32
C VAL A 242 17.65 -20.13 -13.43
N ASP A 243 18.77 -20.08 -14.16
CA ASP A 243 19.54 -18.85 -14.39
C ASP A 243 18.72 -17.82 -15.18
N GLY A 244 17.89 -18.26 -16.14
CA GLY A 244 16.93 -17.41 -16.84
C GLY A 244 15.87 -16.79 -15.91
N VAL A 245 15.24 -17.58 -15.05
CA VAL A 245 14.28 -17.09 -14.04
C VAL A 245 14.96 -16.13 -13.05
N MET A 246 16.19 -16.43 -12.63
CA MET A 246 16.98 -15.56 -11.75
C MET A 246 17.28 -14.20 -12.41
N ALA A 247 17.71 -14.18 -13.68
CA ALA A 247 17.89 -12.93 -14.42
C ALA A 247 16.57 -12.15 -14.61
N HIS A 248 15.44 -12.87 -14.74
CA HIS A 248 14.12 -12.24 -14.79
C HIS A 248 13.66 -11.64 -13.44
N TYR A 249 14.24 -12.06 -12.30
CA TYR A 249 14.07 -11.33 -11.03
C TYR A 249 14.87 -10.02 -10.99
N ASP A 250 16.07 -9.98 -11.58
CA ASP A 250 16.86 -8.73 -11.67
C ASP A 250 16.09 -7.64 -12.45
N GLU A 251 15.31 -8.03 -13.47
CA GLU A 251 14.50 -7.13 -14.29
C GLU A 251 13.38 -6.43 -13.50
N ILE A 252 12.67 -7.11 -12.57
CA ILE A 252 11.64 -6.42 -11.76
C ILE A 252 12.27 -5.44 -10.76
N PHE A 253 13.45 -5.73 -10.22
CA PHE A 253 14.17 -4.77 -9.39
C PHE A 253 14.64 -3.55 -10.22
N ARG A 254 15.02 -3.75 -11.49
CA ARG A 254 15.32 -2.66 -12.44
C ARG A 254 14.07 -1.81 -12.74
N LEU A 255 12.94 -2.44 -13.06
CA LEU A 255 11.66 -1.75 -13.32
C LEU A 255 11.20 -0.94 -12.10
N LYS A 256 11.27 -1.52 -10.90
CA LYS A 256 10.92 -0.83 -9.64
C LYS A 256 11.88 0.31 -9.31
N SER A 257 13.19 0.15 -9.56
CA SER A 257 14.17 1.24 -9.41
C SER A 257 13.88 2.42 -10.34
N ASN A 258 13.28 2.19 -11.52
CA ASN A 258 12.84 3.27 -12.40
C ASN A 258 11.51 3.89 -11.94
N ALA A 259 10.54 3.05 -11.53
CA ALA A 259 9.27 3.52 -11.01
C ALA A 259 9.42 4.35 -9.73
N ALA A 260 10.32 3.97 -8.81
CA ALA A 260 10.59 4.71 -7.56
C ALA A 260 11.04 6.16 -7.80
N LYS A 261 11.72 6.44 -8.93
CA LYS A 261 12.18 7.78 -9.33
C LYS A 261 11.08 8.64 -9.95
N ALA A 262 10.01 8.01 -10.44
CA ALA A 262 8.85 8.67 -11.03
C ALA A 262 7.73 8.86 -10.00
N ASP A 263 7.39 7.80 -9.26
CA ASP A 263 6.44 7.79 -8.16
C ASP A 263 6.79 6.68 -7.14
N VAL A 264 7.43 7.07 -6.04
CA VAL A 264 7.75 6.18 -4.92
C VAL A 264 6.51 5.78 -4.10
N PHE A 265 5.45 6.60 -4.11
CA PHE A 265 4.23 6.34 -3.35
C PHE A 265 3.37 5.26 -4.02
N HIS A 266 3.36 5.17 -5.34
CA HIS A 266 2.75 4.05 -6.07
C HIS A 266 3.33 2.69 -5.65
N LEU A 267 4.66 2.62 -5.49
CA LEU A 267 5.34 1.40 -5.02
C LEU A 267 5.07 1.12 -3.53
N LEU A 268 5.16 2.14 -2.67
CA LEU A 268 4.96 2.02 -1.21
C LEU A 268 3.52 1.67 -0.84
N SER A 269 2.53 2.23 -1.53
CA SER A 269 1.10 1.92 -1.34
C SER A 269 0.69 0.54 -1.87
N GLY A 270 1.56 -0.11 -2.65
CA GLY A 270 1.28 -1.43 -3.21
C GLY A 270 0.17 -1.44 -4.26
N MET A 271 -0.17 -0.30 -4.87
CA MET A 271 -1.32 -0.19 -5.79
C MET A 271 -1.20 -1.11 -7.01
N TRP A 272 0.04 -1.34 -7.46
CA TRP A 272 0.45 -2.31 -8.48
C TRP A 272 0.24 -3.81 -8.11
N LYS A 273 -0.15 -4.13 -6.87
CA LYS A 273 -0.43 -5.50 -6.39
C LYS A 273 -1.90 -5.74 -6.08
N THR A 274 -2.30 -7.02 -6.06
CA THR A 274 -3.66 -7.40 -5.60
C THR A 274 -3.83 -7.15 -4.10
N PRO A 275 -5.03 -6.79 -3.61
CA PRO A 275 -5.28 -6.52 -2.19
C PRO A 275 -4.73 -7.55 -1.20
N ALA A 276 -4.84 -8.86 -1.49
CA ALA A 276 -4.32 -9.89 -0.59
C ALA A 276 -2.77 -9.97 -0.56
N GLU A 277 -2.08 -9.59 -1.64
CA GLU A 277 -0.62 -9.45 -1.64
C GLU A 277 -0.16 -8.24 -0.83
N ARG A 278 -0.94 -7.14 -0.81
CA ARG A 278 -0.58 -5.90 -0.10
C ARG A 278 -0.41 -6.12 1.40
N CYS A 279 -1.17 -7.05 1.98
CA CYS A 279 -1.05 -7.46 3.39
C CYS A 279 0.34 -8.00 3.77
N PHE A 280 1.16 -8.39 2.79
CA PHE A 280 2.50 -8.95 2.99
C PHE A 280 3.61 -8.07 2.38
N LEU A 281 3.30 -6.82 2.03
CA LEU A 281 4.29 -5.86 1.54
C LEU A 281 5.03 -5.16 2.68
N TRP A 282 6.35 -5.19 2.60
CA TRP A 282 7.30 -4.41 3.39
C TRP A 282 8.23 -3.67 2.42
N LEU A 283 8.39 -2.35 2.54
CA LEU A 283 9.20 -1.52 1.61
C LEU A 283 9.06 -1.94 0.14
N GLY A 284 7.81 -1.94 -0.35
CA GLY A 284 7.48 -2.26 -1.74
C GLY A 284 7.77 -3.70 -2.21
N GLY A 285 7.88 -4.69 -1.33
CA GLY A 285 8.06 -6.09 -1.73
C GLY A 285 7.92 -7.08 -0.57
N PHE A 286 8.38 -8.32 -0.73
CA PHE A 286 8.38 -9.32 0.34
C PHE A 286 9.51 -9.09 1.36
N ARG A 287 9.42 -9.70 2.55
CA ARG A 287 10.56 -9.88 3.46
C ARG A 287 11.37 -11.10 3.06
N SER A 288 12.68 -10.93 2.91
CA SER A 288 13.64 -11.97 2.54
C SER A 288 13.75 -13.06 3.60
N SER A 289 13.75 -12.68 4.89
CA SER A 289 13.82 -13.62 6.01
C SER A 289 12.63 -14.58 6.05
N GLU A 290 11.41 -14.05 5.93
CA GLU A 290 10.17 -14.84 5.93
C GLU A 290 10.03 -15.68 4.65
N LEU A 291 10.57 -15.23 3.50
CA LEU A 291 10.61 -16.04 2.29
C LEU A 291 11.53 -17.27 2.46
N LEU A 292 12.73 -17.11 3.03
CA LEU A 292 13.65 -18.22 3.30
C LEU A 292 13.05 -19.22 4.30
N LYS A 293 12.42 -18.72 5.36
CA LYS A 293 11.69 -19.50 6.38
C LYS A 293 10.55 -20.33 5.77
N LEU A 294 9.81 -19.78 4.81
CA LEU A 294 8.79 -20.49 4.04
C LEU A 294 9.38 -21.59 3.13
N LEU A 295 10.62 -21.43 2.67
CA LEU A 295 11.30 -22.36 1.77
C LEU A 295 12.00 -23.52 2.49
N VAL A 296 12.57 -23.31 3.67
CA VAL A 296 13.16 -24.40 4.48
C VAL A 296 12.17 -25.55 4.67
N ASN A 297 10.91 -25.22 4.96
CA ASN A 297 9.82 -26.18 5.17
C ASN A 297 9.28 -26.87 3.89
N GLN A 298 9.83 -26.57 2.71
CA GLN A 298 9.35 -27.06 1.40
C GLN A 298 10.43 -27.69 0.51
N LEU A 299 11.71 -27.63 0.92
CA LEU A 299 12.85 -28.03 0.07
C LEU A 299 13.55 -29.31 0.53
N GLU A 300 12.89 -30.13 1.35
CA GLU A 300 13.46 -31.40 1.82
C GLU A 300 13.79 -32.36 0.65
N PRO A 301 14.94 -33.06 0.69
CA PRO A 301 16.01 -32.93 1.68
C PRO A 301 16.95 -31.73 1.41
N LEU A 302 17.30 -31.02 2.48
CA LEU A 302 18.43 -30.09 2.56
C LEU A 302 19.55 -30.73 3.38
N THR A 303 20.82 -30.46 3.09
CA THR A 303 21.92 -30.91 3.96
C THR A 303 22.06 -30.01 5.19
N GLU A 304 22.70 -30.50 6.26
CA GLU A 304 22.99 -29.70 7.46
C GLU A 304 23.77 -28.41 7.13
N GLN A 305 24.77 -28.50 6.24
CA GLN A 305 25.52 -27.34 5.74
C GLN A 305 24.61 -26.33 4.99
N GLN A 306 23.62 -26.81 4.24
CA GLN A 306 22.65 -25.95 3.56
C GLN A 306 21.67 -25.31 4.55
N LEU A 307 21.20 -26.04 5.56
CA LEU A 307 20.34 -25.52 6.63
C LEU A 307 21.06 -24.41 7.42
N VAL A 308 22.32 -24.63 7.82
CA VAL A 308 23.16 -23.59 8.46
C VAL A 308 23.38 -22.40 7.53
N GLY A 309 23.67 -22.65 6.24
CA GLY A 309 23.81 -21.59 5.23
C GLY A 309 22.56 -20.72 5.08
N ILE A 310 21.39 -21.34 5.00
CA ILE A 310 20.10 -20.64 4.88
C ILE A 310 19.73 -19.92 6.18
N GLY A 311 19.98 -20.54 7.35
CA GLY A 311 19.75 -19.89 8.65
C GLY A 311 20.60 -18.63 8.84
N ASN A 312 21.89 -18.69 8.49
CA ASN A 312 22.78 -17.53 8.50
C ASN A 312 22.31 -16.43 7.53
N LEU A 313 21.86 -16.82 6.32
CA LEU A 313 21.31 -15.89 5.33
C LEU A 313 19.99 -15.26 5.81
N GLN A 314 19.13 -16.03 6.47
CA GLN A 314 17.87 -15.55 7.05
C GLN A 314 18.15 -14.54 8.17
N GLN A 315 19.07 -14.85 9.09
CA GLN A 315 19.45 -13.97 10.19
C GLN A 315 20.07 -12.66 9.67
N SER A 316 20.99 -12.74 8.71
CA SER A 316 21.62 -11.55 8.10
C SER A 316 20.59 -10.72 7.31
N SER A 317 19.65 -11.36 6.60
CA SER A 317 18.54 -10.67 5.93
C SER A 317 17.68 -9.93 6.95
N GLN A 318 17.24 -10.59 8.02
CA GLN A 318 16.40 -10.00 9.07
C GLN A 318 17.05 -8.76 9.69
N GLN A 319 18.35 -8.82 10.02
CA GLN A 319 19.08 -7.67 10.57
C GLN A 319 19.10 -6.46 9.62
N ALA A 320 19.25 -6.69 8.31
CA ALA A 320 19.18 -5.63 7.31
C ALA A 320 17.76 -5.09 7.12
N GLU A 321 16.73 -5.96 7.18
CA GLU A 321 15.33 -5.54 7.15
C GLU A 321 14.93 -4.70 8.36
N ASP A 322 15.42 -5.06 9.55
CA ASP A 322 15.11 -4.35 10.80
C ASP A 322 15.80 -2.98 10.84
N ALA A 323 17.06 -2.89 10.39
CA ALA A 323 17.75 -1.61 10.22
C ALA A 323 17.05 -0.68 9.20
N LEU A 324 16.58 -1.23 8.08
CA LEU A 324 15.80 -0.47 7.08
C LEU A 324 14.41 -0.07 7.61
N SER A 325 13.79 -0.89 8.46
CA SER A 325 12.51 -0.56 9.10
C SER A 325 12.67 0.59 10.10
N GLN A 326 13.66 0.51 11.00
CA GLN A 326 13.99 1.57 11.95
C GLN A 326 14.36 2.89 11.26
N GLY A 327 15.09 2.83 10.13
CA GLY A 327 15.38 4.02 9.32
C GLY A 327 14.13 4.66 8.70
N MET A 328 13.16 3.84 8.26
CA MET A 328 11.88 4.32 7.73
C MET A 328 10.99 4.92 8.83
N GLU A 329 10.97 4.31 10.02
CA GLU A 329 10.26 4.84 11.20
C GLU A 329 10.85 6.18 11.65
N ALA A 330 12.19 6.29 11.73
CA ALA A 330 12.87 7.55 12.04
C ALA A 330 12.60 8.64 10.99
N LEU A 331 12.52 8.28 9.70
CA LEU A 331 12.12 9.20 8.64
C LEU A 331 10.67 9.69 8.81
N GLN A 332 9.72 8.79 9.11
CA GLN A 332 8.32 9.13 9.33
C GLN A 332 8.14 10.03 10.56
N GLN A 333 8.81 9.72 11.67
CA GLN A 333 8.82 10.55 12.87
C GLN A 333 9.39 11.94 12.57
N SER A 334 10.54 12.02 11.90
CA SER A 334 11.16 13.31 11.57
C SER A 334 10.36 14.11 10.53
N LEU A 335 9.56 13.45 9.69
CA LEU A 335 8.58 14.11 8.82
C LEU A 335 7.43 14.71 9.65
N ALA A 336 6.85 13.96 10.59
CA ALA A 336 5.77 14.44 11.47
C ALA A 336 6.19 15.65 12.33
N GLU A 337 7.43 15.66 12.83
CA GLU A 337 8.05 16.83 13.50
C GLU A 337 8.15 18.05 12.58
N THR A 338 8.50 17.84 11.31
CA THR A 338 8.62 18.92 10.31
C THR A 338 7.26 19.57 10.02
N LEU A 339 6.19 18.77 10.03
CA LEU A 339 4.82 19.23 9.76
C LEU A 339 4.16 19.86 10.99
N SER A 340 4.44 19.36 12.20
CA SER A 340 3.82 19.84 13.45
C SER A 340 4.41 21.14 13.99
N THR A 341 5.69 21.42 13.74
CA THR A 341 6.39 22.64 14.22
C THR A 341 5.79 23.97 13.73
N GLY A 342 4.88 23.97 12.75
CA GLY A 342 4.23 25.18 12.23
C GLY A 342 2.99 25.65 13.01
N SER A 343 2.41 24.81 13.87
CA SER A 343 1.03 24.99 14.34
C SER A 343 0.84 25.92 15.56
N LEU A 344 1.92 26.28 16.27
CA LEU A 344 1.84 26.65 17.70
C LEU A 344 2.30 28.08 18.09
N GLY A 345 2.55 29.00 17.14
CA GLY A 345 3.25 30.24 17.53
C GLY A 345 3.23 31.48 16.62
N SER A 346 2.21 31.74 15.79
CA SER A 346 2.18 33.01 15.03
C SER A 346 0.79 33.66 14.88
N SER A 347 0.38 34.39 15.93
CA SER A 347 -0.62 35.46 15.81
C SER A 347 0.04 36.68 15.13
N GLY A 348 0.23 36.61 13.80
CA GLY A 348 1.25 37.45 13.12
C GLY A 348 1.07 37.77 11.64
N SER A 349 -0.12 37.55 11.05
CA SER A 349 -0.65 38.11 9.78
C SER A 349 0.19 38.16 8.47
N SER A 350 1.46 37.75 8.43
CA SER A 350 2.32 37.86 7.23
C SER A 350 3.41 36.79 7.17
N GLY A 351 4.11 36.53 8.29
CA GLY A 351 5.21 35.55 8.34
C GLY A 351 4.82 34.07 8.08
N ASN A 352 3.53 33.75 8.08
CA ASN A 352 3.04 32.37 8.01
C ASN A 352 3.38 31.64 6.70
N VAL A 353 3.26 32.32 5.55
CA VAL A 353 3.41 31.64 4.24
C VAL A 353 4.86 31.22 3.99
N ALA A 354 5.83 32.08 4.32
CA ALA A 354 7.25 31.75 4.19
C ALA A 354 7.66 30.57 5.10
N ASN A 355 7.19 30.57 6.35
CA ASN A 355 7.46 29.48 7.29
C ASN A 355 6.83 28.15 6.82
N TYR A 356 5.57 28.19 6.38
CA TYR A 356 4.88 27.02 5.82
C TYR A 356 5.60 26.49 4.57
N MET A 357 5.99 27.35 3.63
CA MET A 357 6.74 26.95 2.44
C MET A 357 8.10 26.33 2.80
N GLY A 358 8.81 26.87 3.80
CA GLY A 358 10.04 26.27 4.32
C GLY A 358 9.82 24.88 4.92
N GLN A 359 8.74 24.69 5.68
CA GLN A 359 8.36 23.39 6.24
C GLN A 359 7.96 22.39 5.16
N MET A 360 7.19 22.80 4.15
CA MET A 360 6.86 21.93 3.02
C MET A 360 8.10 21.57 2.20
N ALA A 361 9.05 22.50 2.00
CA ALA A 361 10.32 22.21 1.33
C ALA A 361 11.18 21.20 2.11
N MET A 362 11.27 21.34 3.44
CA MET A 362 11.95 20.35 4.30
C MET A 362 11.24 18.99 4.29
N ALA A 363 9.90 18.98 4.32
CA ALA A 363 9.11 17.75 4.22
C ALA A 363 9.32 17.04 2.87
N MET A 364 9.27 17.77 1.75
CA MET A 364 9.58 17.24 0.41
C MET A 364 11.01 16.70 0.32
N GLY A 365 12.00 17.40 0.91
CA GLY A 365 13.37 16.91 0.98
C GLY A 365 13.50 15.58 1.75
N LYS A 366 12.74 15.41 2.84
CA LYS A 366 12.65 14.14 3.59
C LYS A 366 11.98 13.05 2.76
N LEU A 367 10.85 13.35 2.10
CA LEU A 367 10.15 12.40 1.21
C LEU A 367 11.03 11.93 0.04
N GLY A 368 11.95 12.77 -0.46
CA GLY A 368 12.94 12.37 -1.47
C GLY A 368 13.86 11.22 -1.06
N THR A 369 14.01 10.92 0.25
CA THR A 369 14.81 9.79 0.73
C THR A 369 14.13 8.42 0.56
N LEU A 370 12.82 8.38 0.29
CA LEU A 370 12.03 7.16 0.16
C LEU A 370 12.50 6.25 -0.99
N GLU A 371 12.98 6.82 -2.10
CA GLU A 371 13.58 6.05 -3.21
C GLU A 371 14.77 5.21 -2.70
N GLY A 372 15.57 5.80 -1.82
CA GLY A 372 16.71 5.14 -1.18
C GLY A 372 16.30 3.92 -0.34
N PHE A 373 15.17 3.97 0.36
CA PHE A 373 14.67 2.83 1.14
C PHE A 373 14.15 1.70 0.22
N ILE A 374 13.37 2.02 -0.80
CA ILE A 374 12.90 1.03 -1.79
C ILE A 374 14.08 0.35 -2.49
N ARG A 375 15.06 1.13 -2.96
CA ARG A 375 16.26 0.62 -3.65
C ARG A 375 17.11 -0.28 -2.74
N GLN A 376 17.26 0.05 -1.46
CA GLN A 376 17.99 -0.80 -0.51
C GLN A 376 17.24 -2.10 -0.20
N ALA A 377 15.91 -2.04 -0.03
CA ALA A 377 15.09 -3.24 0.20
C ALA A 377 15.08 -4.18 -1.02
N ASP A 378 15.09 -3.65 -2.25
CA ASP A 378 15.19 -4.46 -3.46
C ASP A 378 16.60 -5.03 -3.70
N ASN A 379 17.66 -4.26 -3.44
CA ASN A 379 19.03 -4.79 -3.44
C ASN A 379 19.18 -5.96 -2.44
N LEU A 380 18.58 -5.84 -1.24
CA LEU A 380 18.59 -6.91 -0.24
C LEU A 380 17.91 -8.17 -0.78
N ARG A 381 16.71 -8.06 -1.38
CA ARG A 381 16.00 -9.18 -2.02
C ARG A 381 16.82 -9.86 -3.10
N GLN A 382 17.43 -9.06 -3.98
CA GLN A 382 18.30 -9.54 -5.05
C GLN A 382 19.47 -10.35 -4.50
N GLN A 383 20.18 -9.80 -3.51
CA GLN A 383 21.31 -10.48 -2.84
C GLN A 383 20.86 -11.74 -2.09
N THR A 384 19.69 -11.73 -1.42
CA THR A 384 19.13 -12.92 -0.78
C THR A 384 18.87 -14.03 -1.80
N LEU A 385 18.21 -13.73 -2.92
CA LEU A 385 17.92 -14.72 -3.96
C LEU A 385 19.20 -15.28 -4.58
N GLN A 386 20.18 -14.42 -4.89
CA GLN A 386 21.48 -14.83 -5.45
C GLN A 386 22.29 -15.71 -4.47
N GLN A 387 22.33 -15.37 -3.18
CA GLN A 387 23.03 -16.16 -2.18
C GLN A 387 22.28 -17.46 -1.83
N MET A 388 20.95 -17.47 -1.86
CA MET A 388 20.14 -18.69 -1.78
C MET A 388 20.46 -19.63 -2.97
N HIS A 389 20.50 -19.09 -4.20
CA HIS A 389 20.89 -19.85 -5.39
C HIS A 389 22.28 -20.48 -5.27
N ARG A 390 23.21 -19.81 -4.57
CA ARG A 390 24.58 -20.30 -4.31
C ARG A 390 24.66 -21.38 -3.23
N ILE A 391 23.72 -21.42 -2.28
CA ILE A 391 23.68 -22.44 -1.21
C ILE A 391 22.99 -23.72 -1.69
N LEU A 392 21.96 -23.57 -2.53
CA LEU A 392 21.16 -24.68 -3.05
C LEU A 392 21.82 -25.35 -4.26
N THR A 393 21.58 -26.65 -4.44
CA THR A 393 21.83 -27.31 -5.73
C THR A 393 20.83 -26.82 -6.77
N THR A 394 21.17 -26.84 -8.06
CA THR A 394 20.27 -26.38 -9.14
C THR A 394 18.87 -27.02 -9.07
N ARG A 395 18.76 -28.30 -8.67
CA ARG A 395 17.46 -28.98 -8.51
C ARG A 395 16.68 -28.55 -7.27
N GLN A 396 17.34 -28.16 -6.18
CA GLN A 396 16.69 -27.50 -5.04
C GLN A 396 16.30 -26.05 -5.40
N SER A 397 17.15 -25.31 -6.13
CA SER A 397 16.87 -23.96 -6.63
C SER A 397 15.66 -23.92 -7.56
N ALA A 398 15.54 -24.89 -8.47
CA ALA A 398 14.36 -25.07 -9.32
C ALA A 398 13.08 -25.22 -8.47
N ARG A 399 13.10 -26.09 -7.46
CA ARG A 399 11.97 -26.26 -6.51
C ARG A 399 11.71 -25.00 -5.69
N ALA A 400 12.75 -24.26 -5.31
CA ALA A 400 12.62 -23.01 -4.55
C ALA A 400 11.88 -21.96 -5.38
N LEU A 401 12.28 -21.74 -6.63
CA LEU A 401 11.62 -20.79 -7.54
C LEU A 401 10.15 -21.17 -7.81
N LEU A 402 9.85 -22.46 -7.95
CA LEU A 402 8.46 -22.95 -8.03
C LEU A 402 7.66 -22.65 -6.75
N ALA A 403 8.23 -22.91 -5.57
CA ALA A 403 7.56 -22.66 -4.28
C ALA A 403 7.36 -21.15 -4.00
N ILE A 404 8.34 -20.30 -4.34
CA ILE A 404 8.22 -18.83 -4.30
C ILE A 404 7.05 -18.38 -5.18
N HIS A 405 7.00 -18.86 -6.44
CA HIS A 405 5.92 -18.51 -7.36
C HIS A 405 4.56 -18.99 -6.85
N ASP A 406 4.45 -20.24 -6.41
CA ASP A 406 3.17 -20.81 -5.99
C ASP A 406 2.62 -20.15 -4.72
N TYR A 407 3.48 -19.63 -3.83
CA TYR A 407 3.08 -18.76 -2.73
C TYR A 407 2.43 -17.46 -3.24
N PHE A 408 3.09 -16.70 -4.12
CA PHE A 408 2.53 -15.45 -4.65
C PHE A 408 1.32 -15.66 -5.57
N SER A 409 1.26 -16.77 -6.30
CA SER A 409 0.10 -17.17 -7.10
C SER A 409 -1.10 -17.53 -6.21
N ARG A 410 -0.89 -18.16 -5.04
CA ARG A 410 -1.95 -18.38 -4.05
C ARG A 410 -2.47 -17.08 -3.44
N LEU A 411 -1.60 -16.10 -3.16
CA LEU A 411 -2.04 -14.77 -2.70
C LEU A 411 -2.90 -14.04 -3.75
N ARG A 412 -2.49 -14.05 -5.02
CA ARG A 412 -3.30 -13.49 -6.12
C ARG A 412 -4.64 -14.21 -6.26
N ALA A 413 -4.66 -15.54 -6.23
CA ALA A 413 -5.88 -16.35 -6.28
C ALA A 413 -6.83 -16.06 -5.09
N LEU A 414 -6.29 -15.93 -3.86
CA LEU A 414 -7.05 -15.54 -2.68
C LEU A 414 -7.71 -14.17 -2.86
N SER A 415 -7.01 -13.20 -3.44
CA SER A 415 -7.60 -11.89 -3.75
C SER A 415 -8.74 -11.98 -4.76
N SER A 416 -8.62 -12.84 -5.78
CA SER A 416 -9.69 -13.07 -6.77
C SER A 416 -10.92 -13.73 -6.13
N LEU A 417 -10.73 -14.76 -5.30
CA LEU A 417 -11.80 -15.44 -4.56
C LEU A 417 -12.50 -14.48 -3.59
N TRP A 418 -11.74 -13.63 -2.89
CA TRP A 418 -12.28 -12.61 -1.98
C TRP A 418 -13.15 -11.57 -2.70
N LEU A 419 -12.80 -11.19 -3.93
CA LEU A 419 -13.59 -10.27 -4.76
C LEU A 419 -14.82 -10.94 -5.38
N ALA A 420 -14.76 -12.25 -5.66
CA ALA A 420 -15.85 -13.03 -6.25
C ALA A 420 -16.88 -13.56 -5.24
N ARG A 421 -16.68 -13.34 -3.93
CA ARG A 421 -17.63 -13.78 -2.89
C ARG A 421 -19.00 -13.12 -3.06
N PRO A 422 -20.11 -13.82 -2.74
CA PRO A 422 -21.43 -13.20 -2.66
C PRO A 422 -21.42 -11.98 -1.73
N ARG A 423 -22.22 -10.97 -2.10
CA ARG A 423 -22.55 -9.85 -1.21
C ARG A 423 -24.01 -10.03 -0.79
N GLU A 424 -24.24 -9.90 0.51
CA GLU A 424 -25.58 -9.85 1.13
C GLU A 424 -26.20 -8.45 0.95
#